data_AF-A0A418GPX3-F1
#
_entry.id   AF-A0A418GPX3-F1
#
_cell.length_a   1.000
_cell.length_b   1.000
_cell.length_c   1.000
_cell.angle_alpha   90.00
_cell.angle_beta   90.00
_cell.angle_gamma   90.00
#
_symmetry.space_group_name_H-M   'P 1'
#
loop_
_entity.id
_entity.type
_entity.pdbx_description
1 polymer ?
#
loop_
_entity_poly.entity_id
_entity_poly.type
_entity_poly.pdbx_seq_one_letter_code
_entity_poly.pdbx_strand_id
1 'polypeptide(L)'
;MNNFNLHTPTRILFGKGAIAGLREQIPHDARVLITYGGGSVKKTGVLDQVLDALKGMDVLEFGGIEPNPAYETLMNAVKLVREQKVTFLLAVGGGSVLDGTKFIAAAANYPENIDPWHILQTGGKEIKSAIPMGCVLT
;
A
#
# COMPACT_ATOMS: atom_id res chain seq x y z
N MET A 1 14.90 7.59 33.96
CA MET A 1 14.12 7.64 32.70
C MET A 1 14.95 8.42 31.69
N ASN A 2 15.15 7.91 30.48
CA ASN A 2 16.01 8.55 29.48
C ASN A 2 15.23 9.57 28.65
N ASN A 3 15.94 10.51 28.02
CA ASN A 3 15.33 11.41 27.03
C ASN A 3 14.82 10.61 25.83
N PHE A 4 13.67 10.99 25.27
CA PHE A 4 13.06 10.34 24.11
C PHE A 4 12.41 11.34 23.16
N ASN A 5 12.24 10.93 21.91
CA ASN A 5 11.41 11.60 20.91
C ASN A 5 10.37 10.60 20.40
N LEU A 6 9.08 10.92 20.54
CA LEU A 6 7.95 10.05 20.17
C LEU A 6 7.20 10.66 18.97
N HIS A 7 7.08 9.88 17.90
CA HIS A 7 6.36 10.28 16.70
C HIS A 7 5.51 9.12 16.15
N THR A 8 4.19 9.29 16.17
CA THR A 8 3.20 8.30 15.68
C THR A 8 2.21 8.99 14.72
N PRO A 9 2.63 9.31 13.48
CA PRO A 9 1.86 10.19 12.57
C PRO A 9 0.65 9.54 11.92
N THR A 10 0.55 8.21 11.93
CA THR A 10 -0.52 7.48 11.24
C THR A 10 -1.87 7.77 11.90
N ARG A 11 -2.79 8.37 11.13
CA ARG A 11 -4.19 8.52 11.55
C ARG A 11 -4.87 7.16 11.61
N ILE A 12 -5.59 6.90 12.71
CA ILE A 12 -6.39 5.69 12.88
C ILE A 12 -7.87 6.03 12.71
N LEU A 13 -8.53 5.40 11.75
CA LEU A 13 -9.98 5.36 11.63
C LEU A 13 -10.45 4.05 12.30
N PHE A 14 -11.03 4.17 13.49
CA PHE A 14 -11.43 3.02 14.31
C PHE A 14 -12.95 2.91 14.43
N GLY A 15 -13.46 1.69 14.38
CA GLY A 15 -14.86 1.38 14.62
C GLY A 15 -15.53 0.60 13.50
N LYS A 16 -16.72 0.06 13.80
CA LYS A 16 -17.54 -0.64 12.81
C LYS A 16 -17.94 0.35 11.69
N GLY A 17 -17.71 -0.03 10.44
CA GLY A 17 -18.04 0.81 9.28
C GLY A 17 -17.07 1.96 9.02
N ALA A 18 -15.92 2.02 9.72
CA ALA A 18 -14.93 3.09 9.53
C ALA A 18 -14.36 3.19 8.10
N ILE A 19 -14.50 2.13 7.29
CA ILE A 19 -14.18 2.11 5.85
C ILE A 19 -14.92 3.23 5.09
N ALA A 20 -16.10 3.65 5.55
CA ALA A 20 -16.85 4.76 4.95
C ALA A 20 -16.07 6.10 4.93
N GLY A 21 -15.13 6.29 5.87
CA GLY A 21 -14.27 7.48 5.92
C GLY A 21 -13.07 7.44 4.96
N LEU A 22 -12.83 6.33 4.23
CA LEU A 22 -11.66 6.18 3.36
C LEU A 22 -11.55 7.30 2.32
N ARG A 23 -12.66 7.65 1.66
CA ARG A 23 -12.65 8.60 0.55
C ARG A 23 -12.10 9.97 0.94
N GLU A 24 -12.40 10.41 2.16
CA GLU A 24 -11.96 11.69 2.71
C GLU A 24 -10.47 11.71 3.08
N GLN A 25 -9.83 10.54 3.20
CA GLN A 25 -8.40 10.42 3.53
C GLN A 25 -7.51 10.28 2.28
N ILE A 26 -8.10 10.08 1.10
CA ILE A 26 -7.37 9.88 -0.16
C ILE A 26 -7.58 11.11 -1.06
N PRO A 27 -6.53 11.67 -1.69
CA PRO A 27 -6.68 12.79 -2.61
C PRO A 27 -7.76 12.56 -3.67
N HIS A 28 -8.47 13.62 -4.07
CA HIS A 28 -9.64 13.47 -4.93
C HIS A 28 -9.27 12.94 -6.32
N ASP A 29 -8.11 13.34 -6.83
CA ASP A 29 -7.54 13.00 -8.13
C ASP A 29 -6.58 11.79 -8.09
N ALA A 30 -6.51 11.09 -6.96
CA ALA A 30 -5.63 9.93 -6.84
C ALA A 30 -6.06 8.79 -7.77
N ARG A 31 -5.08 8.18 -8.43
CA ARG A 31 -5.21 6.86 -9.04
C ARG A 31 -4.72 5.83 -8.03
N VAL A 32 -5.65 5.01 -7.54
CA VAL A 32 -5.42 4.12 -6.40
C VAL A 32 -5.07 2.72 -6.90
N LEU A 33 -4.01 2.11 -6.36
CA LEU A 33 -3.78 0.67 -6.47
C LEU A 33 -4.11 0.02 -5.12
N ILE A 34 -5.13 -0.83 -5.13
CA ILE A 34 -5.46 -1.70 -4.01
C ILE A 34 -4.57 -2.94 -4.05
N THR A 35 -3.83 -3.19 -2.98
CA THR A 35 -2.99 -4.39 -2.83
C THR A 35 -3.60 -5.35 -1.81
N TYR A 36 -3.59 -6.65 -2.10
CA TYR A 36 -4.09 -7.68 -1.18
C TYR A 36 -3.36 -9.02 -1.35
N GLY A 37 -3.55 -9.92 -0.38
CA GLY A 37 -2.92 -11.24 -0.37
C GLY A 37 -3.67 -12.30 -1.19
N GLY A 38 -3.74 -13.53 -0.65
CA GLY A 38 -4.33 -14.71 -1.33
C GLY A 38 -5.86 -14.72 -1.52
N GLY A 39 -6.55 -13.58 -1.31
CA GLY A 39 -7.97 -13.44 -1.64
C GLY A 39 -8.98 -13.69 -0.51
N SER A 40 -8.55 -13.89 0.74
CA SER A 40 -9.46 -13.97 1.90
C SER A 40 -10.38 -12.75 1.98
N VAL A 41 -9.84 -11.56 1.71
CA VAL A 41 -10.56 -10.27 1.70
C VAL A 41 -11.64 -10.19 0.60
N LYS A 42 -11.50 -10.96 -0.49
CA LYS A 42 -12.56 -11.12 -1.51
C LYS A 42 -13.68 -12.00 -0.96
N LYS A 43 -13.31 -13.14 -0.36
CA LYS A 43 -14.29 -14.08 0.22
C LYS A 43 -15.14 -13.46 1.33
N THR A 44 -14.58 -12.57 2.14
CA THR A 44 -15.27 -11.93 3.27
C THR A 44 -16.05 -10.67 2.88
N GLY A 45 -16.01 -10.24 1.62
CA GLY A 45 -16.65 -9.01 1.16
C GLY A 45 -16.00 -7.73 1.68
N VAL A 46 -14.80 -7.81 2.27
CA VAL A 46 -14.06 -6.62 2.74
C VAL A 46 -13.56 -5.83 1.53
N LEU A 47 -13.04 -6.52 0.50
CA LEU A 47 -12.60 -5.83 -0.70
C LEU A 47 -13.76 -5.12 -1.40
N ASP A 48 -14.94 -5.74 -1.44
CA ASP A 48 -16.14 -5.13 -2.03
C ASP A 48 -16.55 -3.85 -1.29
N GLN A 49 -16.47 -3.84 0.05
CA GLN A 49 -16.70 -2.63 0.85
C GLN A 49 -15.69 -1.52 0.55
N VAL A 50 -14.43 -1.87 0.32
CA VAL A 50 -13.39 -0.90 -0.05
C VAL A 50 -13.65 -0.34 -1.45
N LEU A 51 -13.98 -1.20 -2.43
CA LEU A 51 -14.29 -0.77 -3.79
C LEU A 51 -15.52 0.14 -3.83
N ASP A 52 -16.57 -0.18 -3.06
CA ASP A 52 -17.77 0.66 -2.93
C ASP A 52 -17.44 2.02 -2.31
N ALA A 53 -16.62 2.06 -1.25
CA ALA A 53 -16.17 3.30 -0.62
C ALA A 53 -15.30 4.19 -1.54
N LEU A 54 -14.67 3.61 -2.56
CA LEU A 54 -13.85 4.32 -3.56
C LEU A 54 -14.55 4.51 -4.91
N LYS A 55 -15.86 4.24 -4.99
CA LYS A 55 -16.62 4.37 -6.23
C LYS A 55 -16.46 5.76 -6.86
N GLY A 56 -16.19 5.79 -8.16
CA GLY A 56 -15.94 7.02 -8.92
C GLY A 56 -14.47 7.46 -8.96
N MET A 57 -13.59 6.78 -8.24
CA MET A 57 -12.14 6.93 -8.42
C MET A 57 -11.61 6.01 -9.53
N ASP A 58 -10.41 6.32 -10.00
CA ASP A 58 -9.62 5.41 -10.83
C ASP A 58 -8.91 4.40 -9.91
N VAL A 59 -9.39 3.16 -9.93
CA VAL A 59 -8.97 2.10 -9.02
C VAL A 59 -8.46 0.89 -9.80
N LEU A 60 -7.26 0.45 -9.45
CA LEU A 60 -6.63 -0.77 -9.91
C LEU A 60 -6.49 -1.76 -8.76
N GLU A 61 -6.34 -3.04 -9.09
CA GLU A 61 -6.13 -4.12 -8.13
C GLU A 61 -4.82 -4.85 -8.42
N PHE A 62 -4.10 -5.20 -7.36
CA PHE A 62 -2.99 -6.15 -7.39
C PHE A 62 -3.13 -7.15 -6.24
N GLY A 63 -3.45 -8.39 -6.58
CA GLY A 63 -3.58 -9.49 -5.61
C GLY A 63 -2.38 -10.40 -5.59
N GLY A 64 -2.34 -11.30 -4.60
CA GLY A 64 -1.36 -12.39 -4.55
C GLY A 64 -0.12 -12.11 -3.71
N ILE A 65 -0.09 -11.03 -2.91
CA ILE A 65 1.01 -10.81 -1.95
C ILE A 65 1.05 -11.96 -0.95
N GLU A 66 2.18 -12.65 -0.87
CA GLU A 66 2.37 -13.84 -0.06
C GLU A 66 2.47 -13.51 1.44
N PRO A 67 2.25 -14.50 2.33
CA PRO A 67 2.51 -14.32 3.77
C PRO A 67 3.94 -13.85 4.07
N ASN A 68 4.90 -14.25 3.23
CA ASN A 68 6.26 -13.71 3.21
C ASN A 68 6.45 -13.01 1.85
N PRO A 69 6.21 -11.69 1.75
CA PRO A 69 6.13 -10.99 0.47
C PRO A 69 7.39 -11.19 -0.37
N ALA A 70 7.24 -11.81 -1.54
CA ALA A 70 8.36 -12.13 -2.43
C ALA A 70 8.71 -10.92 -3.31
N TYR A 71 10.00 -10.62 -3.46
CA TYR A 71 10.46 -9.49 -4.28
C TYR A 71 9.95 -9.58 -5.71
N GLU A 72 9.99 -10.77 -6.30
CA GLU A 72 9.59 -11.05 -7.68
C GLU A 72 8.10 -10.71 -7.90
N THR A 73 7.25 -11.07 -6.94
CA THR A 73 5.82 -10.75 -6.97
C THR A 73 5.61 -9.24 -6.85
N LEU A 74 6.28 -8.60 -5.89
CA LEU A 74 6.14 -7.15 -5.67
C LEU A 74 6.63 -6.32 -6.86
N MET A 75 7.64 -6.78 -7.59
CA MET A 75 8.14 -6.09 -8.78
C MET A 75 7.11 -6.03 -9.91
N ASN A 76 6.18 -7.00 -10.00
CA ASN A 76 5.05 -6.91 -10.93
C ASN A 76 4.13 -5.73 -10.58
N ALA A 77 3.89 -5.49 -9.29
CA ALA A 77 3.12 -4.33 -8.83
C ALA A 77 3.89 -3.01 -9.05
N VAL A 78 5.21 -2.99 -8.82
CA VAL A 78 6.06 -1.80 -9.10
C VAL A 78 5.96 -1.40 -10.57
N LYS A 79 6.04 -2.39 -11.48
CA LYS A 79 5.86 -2.16 -12.92
C LYS A 79 4.49 -1.57 -13.22
N LEU A 80 3.42 -2.17 -12.69
CA LEU A 80 2.05 -1.70 -12.86
C LEU A 80 1.88 -0.26 -12.36
N VAL A 81 2.44 0.07 -11.19
CA VAL A 81 2.39 1.40 -10.59
C VAL A 81 3.03 2.45 -11.50
N ARG A 82 4.20 2.15 -12.08
CA ARG A 82 4.90 3.06 -12.99
C ARG A 82 4.15 3.24 -14.31
N GLU A 83 3.75 2.14 -14.94
CA GLU A 83 3.04 2.16 -16.23
C GLU A 83 1.70 2.89 -16.14
N GLN A 84 0.96 2.63 -15.06
CA GLN A 84 -0.36 3.23 -14.85
C GLN A 84 -0.29 4.56 -14.12
N LYS A 85 0.88 5.05 -13.71
CA LYS A 85 1.03 6.32 -12.97
C LYS A 85 0.13 6.36 -11.72
N VAL A 86 0.15 5.28 -10.94
CA VAL A 86 -0.56 5.20 -9.65
C VAL A 86 0.01 6.25 -8.70
N THR A 87 -0.86 6.95 -7.98
CA THR A 87 -0.48 8.05 -7.06
C THR A 87 -0.85 7.78 -5.62
N PHE A 88 -1.57 6.70 -5.32
CA PHE A 88 -1.88 6.27 -3.96
C PHE A 88 -1.97 4.74 -3.86
N LEU A 89 -1.46 4.16 -2.78
CA LEU A 89 -1.52 2.73 -2.51
C LEU A 89 -2.45 2.43 -1.32
N LEU A 90 -3.33 1.43 -1.45
CA LEU A 90 -4.21 1.00 -0.37
C LEU A 90 -4.04 -0.49 -0.09
N ALA A 91 -3.34 -0.81 1.00
CA ALA A 91 -3.15 -2.19 1.45
C ALA A 91 -4.40 -2.73 2.16
N VAL A 92 -5.03 -3.78 1.63
CA VAL A 92 -6.19 -4.44 2.24
C VAL A 92 -5.79 -5.86 2.64
N GLY A 93 -5.50 -6.04 3.93
CA GLY A 93 -4.97 -7.30 4.44
C GLY A 93 -4.25 -7.17 5.79
N GLY A 94 -3.47 -8.20 6.14
CA GLY A 94 -2.62 -8.21 7.33
C GLY A 94 -1.22 -7.61 7.12
N GLY A 95 -0.32 -7.86 8.08
CA GLY A 95 1.04 -7.30 8.10
C GLY A 95 1.86 -7.54 6.84
N SER A 96 1.78 -8.74 6.25
CA SER A 96 2.52 -9.08 5.03
C SER A 96 2.11 -8.20 3.84
N VAL A 97 0.81 -7.93 3.69
CA VAL A 97 0.29 -7.05 2.62
C VAL A 97 0.78 -5.62 2.85
N LEU A 98 0.74 -5.15 4.09
CA LEU A 98 1.28 -3.83 4.46
C LEU A 98 2.77 -3.70 4.10
N ASP A 99 3.59 -4.68 4.47
CA ASP A 99 5.03 -4.62 4.26
C ASP A 99 5.39 -4.72 2.77
N GLY A 100 4.73 -5.62 2.02
CA GLY A 100 4.87 -5.66 0.56
C GLY A 100 4.48 -4.34 -0.10
N THR A 101 3.41 -3.70 0.38
CA THR A 101 2.94 -2.40 -0.15
C THR A 101 3.90 -1.26 0.17
N LYS A 102 4.54 -1.25 1.35
CA LYS A 102 5.60 -0.27 1.68
C LYS A 102 6.79 -0.41 0.72
N PHE A 103 7.19 -1.64 0.39
CA PHE A 103 8.23 -1.87 -0.60
C PHE A 103 7.80 -1.34 -1.97
N ILE A 104 6.59 -1.66 -2.44
CA ILE A 104 6.06 -1.16 -3.72
C ILE A 104 6.08 0.39 -3.75
N ALA A 105 5.65 1.02 -2.65
CA ALA A 105 5.61 2.48 -2.52
C ALA A 105 7.00 3.13 -2.69
N ALA A 106 8.02 2.56 -2.05
CA ALA A 106 9.39 3.06 -2.14
C ALA A 106 10.05 2.71 -3.47
N ALA A 107 9.91 1.46 -3.94
CA ALA A 107 10.50 0.95 -5.17
C ALA A 107 9.97 1.67 -6.41
N ALA A 108 8.69 2.05 -6.43
CA ALA A 108 8.10 2.80 -7.54
C ALA A 108 8.81 4.12 -7.83
N ASN A 109 9.24 4.84 -6.79
CA ASN A 109 9.95 6.12 -6.89
C ASN A 109 11.49 5.97 -6.86
N TYR A 110 12.00 4.73 -6.79
CA TYR A 110 13.43 4.46 -6.81
C TYR A 110 13.99 4.60 -8.23
N PRO A 111 15.25 5.02 -8.42
CA PRO A 111 15.84 5.18 -9.75
C PRO A 111 15.71 3.90 -10.59
N GLU A 112 15.16 4.01 -11.81
CA GLU A 112 14.87 2.84 -12.65
C GLU A 112 16.10 2.08 -13.13
N ASN A 113 17.26 2.74 -13.12
CA ASN A 113 18.55 2.14 -13.46
C ASN A 113 19.19 1.37 -12.28
N ILE A 114 18.52 1.29 -11.12
CA ILE A 114 18.99 0.56 -9.94
C ILE A 114 17.97 -0.54 -9.63
N ASP A 115 18.45 -1.76 -9.41
CA ASP A 115 17.61 -2.85 -8.90
C ASP A 115 17.01 -2.46 -7.53
N PRO A 116 15.67 -2.41 -7.37
CA PRO A 116 15.04 -2.06 -6.10
C PRO A 116 15.38 -2.97 -4.93
N TRP A 117 15.97 -4.16 -5.14
CA TRP A 117 16.56 -4.97 -4.07
C TRP A 117 17.63 -4.20 -3.28
N HIS A 118 18.23 -3.17 -3.87
CA HIS A 118 19.13 -2.22 -3.21
C HIS A 118 18.51 -1.56 -1.97
N ILE A 119 17.18 -1.37 -1.94
CA ILE A 119 16.46 -0.88 -0.75
C ILE A 119 16.69 -1.81 0.44
N LEU A 120 16.63 -3.13 0.22
CA LEU A 120 16.83 -4.13 1.27
C LEU A 120 18.30 -4.19 1.68
N GLN A 121 19.23 -4.14 0.73
CA GLN A 121 20.68 -4.16 0.98
C GLN A 121 21.14 -2.97 1.82
N THR A 122 20.57 -1.79 1.62
CA THR A 122 20.92 -0.56 2.36
C THR A 122 20.10 -0.38 3.64
N GLY A 123 19.08 -1.21 3.86
CA GLY A 123 18.12 -1.04 4.94
C GLY A 123 17.29 0.24 4.80
N GLY A 124 16.99 0.65 3.56
CA GLY A 124 16.12 1.78 3.24
C GLY A 124 16.73 3.18 3.46
N LYS A 125 18.01 3.28 3.83
CA LYS A 125 18.67 4.56 4.15
C LYS A 125 18.73 5.56 2.98
N GLU A 126 18.59 5.06 1.75
CA GLU A 126 18.68 5.85 0.53
C GLU A 126 17.31 6.17 -0.10
N ILE A 127 16.20 5.80 0.56
CA ILE A 127 14.85 6.17 0.11
C ILE A 127 14.66 7.68 0.28
N LYS A 128 14.38 8.38 -0.82
CA LYS A 128 14.16 9.85 -0.83
C LYS A 128 12.69 10.23 -0.91
N SER A 129 11.86 9.36 -1.46
CA SER A 129 10.41 9.51 -1.52
C SER A 129 9.74 8.15 -1.70
N ALA A 130 8.45 8.08 -1.42
CA ALA A 130 7.62 6.91 -1.66
C ALA A 130 6.21 7.39 -2.04
N ILE A 131 5.45 6.56 -2.76
CA ILE A 131 4.03 6.82 -3.01
C ILE A 131 3.28 6.81 -1.67
N PRO A 132 2.39 7.78 -1.40
CA PRO A 132 1.55 7.76 -0.20
C PRO A 132 0.74 6.46 -0.12
N MET A 133 0.63 5.90 1.09
CA MET A 133 -0.15 4.69 1.30
C MET A 133 -1.03 4.75 2.54
N GLY A 134 -2.17 4.06 2.47
CA GLY A 134 -3.03 3.73 3.59
C GLY A 134 -3.20 2.21 3.73
N CYS A 135 -3.92 1.78 4.77
CA CYS A 135 -4.29 0.38 4.93
C CYS A 135 -5.68 0.18 5.53
N VAL A 136 -6.30 -0.95 5.18
CA VAL A 136 -7.47 -1.53 5.83
C VAL A 136 -7.04 -2.88 6.39
N LEU A 137 -6.88 -2.95 7.72
CA LEU A 137 -6.46 -4.17 8.40
C LEU A 137 -7.59 -5.21 8.45
N THR A 138 -7.23 -6.48 8.26
CA THR A 138 -8.15 -7.63 8.29
C THR A 138 -7.56 -8.80 9.05
#